data_AF-A0A7J3TKW3-F1
#
_entry.id   AF-A0A7J3TKW3-F1
#
_cell.length_a   1.000
_cell.length_b   1.000
_cell.length_c   1.000
_cell.angle_alpha   90.00
_cell.angle_beta   90.00
_cell.angle_gamma   90.00
#
_symmetry.space_group_name_H-M   'P 1'
#
loop_
_entity.id
_entity.type
_entity.pdbx_description
1 polymer ?
#
loop_
_entity_poly.entity_id
_entity_poly.type
_entity_poly.pdbx_seq_one_letter_code
_entity_poly.pdbx_strand_id
1 'polypeptide(L)'
;MYIRQPIVAVLGHVDHGKTTLLDYIRGSCVAAREAGAITQHIGATEVPLDAIRKICGNLLKGKQFKVPGLLFIDTPGHFAFTTLR
;
A
#
# COMPACT_ATOMS: atom_id res chain seq x y z
N MET A 1 -21.88 -14.73 -2.60
CA MET A 1 -21.37 -13.89 -1.50
C MET A 1 -20.32 -12.94 -2.06
N TYR A 2 -20.51 -11.63 -1.89
CA TYR A 2 -19.56 -10.62 -2.38
C TYR A 2 -18.38 -10.51 -1.42
N ILE A 3 -17.15 -10.66 -1.91
CA ILE A 3 -15.92 -10.57 -1.12
C ILE A 3 -15.35 -9.15 -1.30
N ARG A 4 -15.18 -8.42 -0.20
CA ARG A 4 -14.58 -7.08 -0.19
C ARG A 4 -13.06 -7.15 -0.32
N GLN A 5 -12.43 -6.03 -0.69
CA GLN A 5 -10.98 -5.91 -0.66
C GLN A 5 -10.46 -6.07 0.78
N PRO A 6 -9.42 -6.89 1.01
CA PRO A 6 -8.66 -6.83 2.25
C PRO A 6 -7.98 -5.47 2.41
N ILE A 7 -8.00 -4.94 3.62
CA ILE A 7 -7.29 -3.71 3.99
C ILE A 7 -5.88 -4.10 4.46
N VAL A 8 -4.87 -3.47 3.87
CA VAL A 8 -3.46 -3.79 4.09
C VAL A 8 -2.76 -2.54 4.60
N ALA A 9 -2.25 -2.60 5.82
CA ALA A 9 -1.37 -1.56 6.37
C ALA A 9 0.10 -1.98 6.19
N VAL A 10 0.94 -1.04 5.75
CA VAL A 10 2.39 -1.24 5.69
C VAL A 10 3.03 -0.63 6.93
N LEU A 11 3.80 -1.43 7.67
CA LEU A 11 4.41 -1.07 8.95
C LEU A 11 5.94 -1.21 8.88
N GLY A 12 6.66 -0.46 9.70
CA GLY A 12 8.12 -0.47 9.73
C GLY A 12 8.71 0.83 10.27
N HIS A 13 10.01 0.80 10.62
CA HIS A 13 10.73 1.96 11.16
C HIS A 13 10.72 3.15 10.20
N VAL A 14 11.03 4.34 10.72
CA VAL A 14 11.19 5.55 9.92
C VAL A 14 12.25 5.29 8.83
N ASP A 15 12.05 5.87 7.64
CA ASP A 15 12.94 5.76 6.47
C ASP A 15 13.15 4.37 5.85
N HIS A 16 12.42 3.34 6.29
CA HIS A 16 12.47 2.00 5.68
C HIS A 16 11.69 1.87 4.35
N GLY A 17 11.34 2.98 3.70
CA GLY A 17 10.77 2.97 2.35
C GLY A 17 9.32 2.50 2.22
N LYS A 18 8.51 2.57 3.28
CA LYS A 18 7.08 2.16 3.26
C LYS A 18 6.28 2.91 2.18
N THR A 19 6.36 4.24 2.20
CA THR A 19 5.66 5.09 1.23
C THR A 19 6.23 4.94 -0.17
N THR A 20 7.55 4.78 -0.30
CA THR A 20 8.22 4.54 -1.59
C THR A 20 7.78 3.22 -2.23
N LEU A 21 7.58 2.17 -1.42
CA LEU A 21 7.04 0.90 -1.89
C LEU A 21 5.60 1.07 -2.42
N LEU A 22 4.75 1.80 -1.68
CA LEU A 22 3.39 2.08 -2.12
C LEU A 22 3.35 2.98 -3.37
N ASP A 23 4.25 3.95 -3.47
CA ASP A 23 4.48 4.77 -4.66
C ASP A 23 4.83 3.94 -5.89
N TYR A 24 5.72 2.95 -5.74
CA TYR A 24 6.06 2.02 -6.82
C TYR A 24 4.84 1.19 -7.25
N ILE A 25 4.05 0.68 -6.31
CA ILE A 25 2.86 -0.13 -6.59
C ILE A 25 1.79 0.68 -7.33
N ARG A 26 1.59 1.96 -6.97
CA ARG A 26 0.54 2.82 -7.56
C ARG A 26 1.00 3.70 -8.73
N GLY A 27 2.31 3.77 -8.99
CA GLY A 27 2.87 4.61 -10.04
C GLY A 27 2.83 6.12 -9.72
N SER A 28 3.11 6.50 -8.48
CA SER A 28 3.13 7.91 -8.05
C SER A 28 4.43 8.28 -7.32
N CYS A 29 4.50 9.51 -6.83
CA CYS A 29 5.64 10.03 -6.06
C CYS A 29 5.15 10.86 -4.86
N VAL A 30 4.31 10.29 -3.99
CA VAL A 30 3.79 10.99 -2.81
C VAL A 30 4.88 11.23 -1.79
N ALA A 31 5.78 10.26 -1.57
CA ALA A 31 6.88 10.43 -0.62
C ALA A 31 7.71 11.70 -0.96
N ALA A 32 7.97 11.94 -2.23
CA ALA A 32 8.72 13.11 -2.69
C ALA A 32 7.96 14.45 -2.58
N ARG A 33 6.64 14.42 -2.41
CA ARG A 33 5.78 15.61 -2.28
C ARG A 33 5.51 15.99 -0.83
N GLU A 34 5.78 15.09 0.11
CA GLU A 34 5.57 15.34 1.54
C GLU A 34 6.81 15.94 2.19
N ALA A 35 6.59 16.75 3.23
CA ALA A 35 7.66 17.48 3.92
C ALA A 35 8.71 16.51 4.49
N GLY A 36 9.98 16.80 4.22
CA GLY A 36 11.10 15.96 4.67
C GLY A 36 11.14 14.57 4.04
N ALA A 37 10.38 14.33 2.96
CA ALA A 37 10.18 13.01 2.37
C ALA A 37 9.56 11.98 3.33
N ILE A 38 8.86 12.44 4.38
CA ILE A 38 8.19 11.62 5.38
C ILE A 38 6.70 11.76 5.22
N THR A 39 5.98 10.64 5.26
CA THR A 39 4.52 10.67 5.18
C THR A 39 3.87 11.35 6.37
N GLN A 40 3.05 12.35 6.09
CA GLN A 40 2.36 13.20 7.06
C GLN A 40 0.87 12.83 7.16
N HIS A 41 0.28 12.37 6.06
CA HIS A 41 -1.15 12.09 5.99
C HIS A 41 -1.44 10.59 5.83
N ILE A 42 -2.54 10.12 6.44
CA ILE A 42 -3.07 8.79 6.16
C ILE A 42 -3.81 8.84 4.83
N GLY A 43 -3.37 7.99 3.90
CA GLY A 43 -3.99 7.80 2.58
C GLY A 43 -4.50 6.37 2.41
N ALA A 44 -5.40 6.18 1.45
CA ALA A 44 -5.85 4.86 1.05
C ALA A 44 -5.73 4.71 -0.47
N THR A 45 -5.18 3.59 -0.94
CA THR A 45 -5.00 3.30 -2.36
C THR A 45 -5.60 1.94 -2.71
N GLU A 46 -6.57 1.92 -3.61
CA GLU A 46 -7.09 0.68 -4.17
C GLU A 46 -6.14 0.16 -5.26
N VAL A 47 -5.77 -1.12 -5.13
CA VAL A 47 -4.94 -1.83 -6.10
C VAL A 47 -5.74 -3.02 -6.64
N PRO A 48 -6.28 -2.93 -7.87
CA PRO A 48 -7.03 -4.01 -8.49
C PRO A 48 -6.21 -5.29 -8.64
N LEU A 49 -6.87 -6.45 -8.62
CA LEU A 49 -6.19 -7.75 -8.75
C LEU A 49 -5.34 -7.85 -10.02
N ASP A 50 -5.75 -7.22 -11.13
CA ASP A 50 -4.99 -7.24 -12.37
C ASP A 50 -3.67 -6.46 -12.28
N ALA A 51 -3.64 -5.36 -11.52
CA ALA A 51 -2.39 -4.65 -11.23
C ALA A 51 -1.44 -5.52 -10.38
N ILE A 52 -1.98 -6.22 -9.37
CA ILE A 52 -1.20 -7.17 -8.54
C ILE A 52 -0.63 -8.29 -9.41
N ARG A 53 -1.43 -8.86 -10.32
CA ARG A 53 -0.98 -9.90 -11.25
C ARG A 53 0.14 -9.40 -12.17
N LYS A 54 0.04 -8.17 -12.66
CA LYS A 54 1.09 -7.56 -13.50
C LYS A 54 2.39 -7.37 -12.72
N ILE A 55 2.32 -6.91 -11.47
CA ILE A 55 3.49 -6.67 -10.61
C ILE A 55 4.15 -7.99 -10.20
N CYS A 56 3.37 -8.99 -9.78
CA CYS A 56 3.91 -10.25 -9.28
C CYS A 56 4.27 -11.26 -10.37
N GLY A 57 3.70 -11.13 -11.57
CA GLY A 57 3.96 -12.00 -12.73
C GLY A 57 3.89 -13.49 -12.39
N ASN A 58 5.00 -14.20 -12.63
CA ASN A 58 5.09 -15.65 -12.46
C ASN A 58 4.96 -16.13 -11.00
N LEU A 59 5.14 -15.26 -10.00
CA LEU A 59 5.00 -15.61 -8.58
C LEU A 59 3.57 -16.04 -8.22
N LEU A 60 2.58 -15.68 -9.05
CA LEU A 60 1.17 -16.02 -8.86
C LEU A 60 0.71 -17.16 -9.77
N LYS A 61 1.59 -17.79 -10.55
CA LYS A 61 1.22 -18.87 -11.47
C LYS A 61 0.56 -20.02 -10.71
N GLY A 62 -0.63 -20.44 -11.15
CA GLY A 62 -1.41 -21.50 -10.51
C GLY A 62 -2.16 -21.08 -9.24
N LYS A 63 -2.03 -19.83 -8.77
CA LYS A 63 -2.80 -19.31 -7.63
C LYS A 63 -4.09 -18.66 -8.10
N GLN A 64 -5.21 -19.03 -7.48
CA GLN A 64 -6.50 -18.38 -7.68
C GLN A 64 -6.84 -17.47 -6.50
N PHE A 65 -7.25 -16.25 -6.79
CA PHE A 65 -7.70 -15.27 -5.81
C PHE A 65 -9.16 -14.95 -6.06
N LYS A 66 -9.98 -14.95 -5.00
CA LYS A 66 -11.41 -14.60 -5.05
C LYS A 66 -11.69 -13.15 -4.61
N VAL A 67 -10.64 -12.41 -4.25
CA VAL A 67 -10.74 -11.01 -3.83
C VAL A 67 -10.66 -10.07 -5.04
N PRO A 68 -11.37 -8.93 -5.03
CA PRO A 68 -11.35 -7.97 -6.14
C PRO A 68 -10.04 -7.17 -6.25
N GLY A 69 -9.21 -7.16 -5.20
CA GLY A 69 -7.97 -6.39 -5.12
C GLY A 69 -7.56 -6.22 -3.66
N LEU A 70 -6.68 -5.24 -3.41
CA LEU A 70 -6.22 -4.85 -2.07
C LEU A 70 -6.45 -3.34 -1.86
N LEU A 71 -6.79 -2.94 -0.64
CA LEU A 71 -6.81 -1.53 -0.24
C LEU A 71 -5.61 -1.27 0.67
N PHE A 72 -4.62 -0.54 0.19
CA PHE A 72 -3.44 -0.18 0.98
C PHE A 72 -3.67 1.10 1.79
N ILE A 73 -3.20 1.11 3.04
CA ILE A 73 -3.17 2.28 3.90
C ILE A 73 -1.74 2.82 3.97
N ASP A 74 -1.57 4.08 3.56
CA ASP A 74 -0.35 4.86 3.77
C ASP A 74 -0.29 5.26 5.25
N THR A 75 0.81 4.92 5.91
CA THR A 75 1.00 5.18 7.34
C THR A 75 2.06 6.27 7.54
N PRO A 76 1.77 7.32 8.32
CA PRO A 76 2.74 8.37 8.59
C PRO A 76 3.92 7.87 9.42
N GLY A 77 5.09 8.45 9.19
CA GLY A 77 6.30 8.21 9.98
C GLY A 77 6.40 9.20 11.14
N HIS A 78 6.85 8.73 12.32
CA HIS A 78 6.99 9.48 13.58
C HIS A 78 5.66 9.77 14.31
N PHE A 79 5.51 9.28 15.55
CA PHE A 79 4.40 9.40 16.54
C PHE A 79 2.92 9.20 16.08
N ALA A 80 2.60 9.35 14.80
CA ALA A 80 1.28 9.30 14.19
C ALA A 80 0.72 7.87 14.02
N PHE A 81 1.51 6.84 14.36
CA PHE A 81 0.99 5.48 14.53
C PHE A 81 0.05 5.33 15.72
N THR A 82 0.16 6.20 16.72
CA THR A 82 -0.68 6.13 17.93
C THR A 82 -2.16 6.44 17.67
N THR A 83 -2.49 7.04 16.52
CA THR A 83 -3.85 7.45 16.15
C THR A 83 -4.60 6.44 15.27
N LEU A 84 -3.93 5.42 14.72
CA LEU A 84 -4.58 4.33 13.98
C LEU A 84 -5.19 3.34 15.00
N ARG A 85 -6.52 3.34 15.12
CA ARG A 85 -7.31 2.42 15.96
C ARG A 85 -8.29 1.62 15.12
#